data_AF-A0A7X6RR03-F1
#
_entry.id   AF-A0A7X6RR03-F1
#
_cell.length_a   1.000
_cell.length_b   1.000
_cell.length_c   1.000
_cell.angle_alpha   90.00
_cell.angle_beta   90.00
_cell.angle_gamma   90.00
#
_symmetry.space_group_name_H-M   'P 1'
#
loop_
_entity.id
_entity.type
_entity.pdbx_description
1 polymer ?
#
loop_
_entity_poly.entity_id
_entity_poly.type
_entity_poly.pdbx_seq_one_letter_code
_entity_poly.pdbx_strand_id
1 'polypeptide(L)'
;MSVTAPRGFRAAGVAAGLKGGGARDVAVVVNDGPSRAAGAVFTAAEDRAAPVLWSQQVLFGERVRAAVIDSGGADTGFQDVHTAAEHTADLLDDSAAEVVLCSAGPAGGRTDPGALLRGVTAALAQASRGGGLDAADAIRTTDTVAKIAFRRGGGYTVGAMAKGPDASLSTALCVLTTDADVTADQCQRLLAGAVAASLDPLTATNDTVLLMASGASGTSPHEDDLAALLTEVLAELATQLRADTPATDHDRAQNS
;
A
#
# COMPACT_ATOMS: atom_id res chain seq x y z
N MET A 1 6.28 5.15 -13.41
CA MET A 1 6.41 3.79 -12.80
C MET A 1 6.51 3.97 -11.30
N SER A 2 5.87 3.10 -10.53
CA SER A 2 5.71 3.19 -9.06
C SER A 2 6.03 1.81 -8.45
N VAL A 3 5.10 1.18 -7.73
CA VAL A 3 5.17 -0.20 -7.18
C VAL A 3 5.38 -1.30 -8.23
N THR A 4 5.24 -0.98 -9.52
CA THR A 4 5.54 -1.90 -10.63
C THR A 4 6.87 -1.59 -11.31
N ALA A 5 7.64 -0.62 -10.81
CA ALA A 5 8.99 -0.34 -11.31
C ALA A 5 9.93 -1.55 -11.14
N PRO A 6 9.93 -2.26 -10.00
CA PRO A 6 10.66 -3.51 -9.86
C PRO A 6 10.03 -4.63 -10.71
N ARG A 7 10.82 -5.66 -11.00
CA ARG A 7 10.36 -6.90 -11.66
C ARG A 7 9.54 -7.75 -10.70
N GLY A 8 8.71 -8.65 -11.23
CA GLY A 8 7.90 -9.56 -10.42
C GLY A 8 6.68 -8.91 -9.76
N PHE A 9 6.27 -7.71 -10.20
CA PHE A 9 5.06 -7.05 -9.72
C PHE A 9 4.12 -6.64 -10.84
N ARG A 10 2.83 -6.78 -10.57
CA ARG A 10 1.72 -6.20 -11.35
C ARG A 10 0.77 -5.48 -10.41
N ALA A 11 0.11 -4.44 -10.89
CA ALA A 11 -0.83 -3.66 -10.10
C ALA A 11 -1.98 -3.14 -10.96
N ALA A 12 -3.06 -2.76 -10.32
CA ALA A 12 -4.17 -2.01 -10.91
C ALA A 12 -4.86 -1.16 -9.86
N GLY A 13 -5.57 -0.14 -10.33
CA GLY A 13 -6.55 0.60 -9.56
C GLY A 13 -7.82 0.77 -10.37
N VAL A 14 -8.98 0.54 -9.75
CA VAL A 14 -10.28 0.54 -10.41
C VAL A 14 -11.30 1.34 -9.61
N ALA A 15 -12.35 1.80 -10.28
CA ALA A 15 -13.54 2.38 -9.64
C ALA A 15 -14.53 1.26 -9.31
N ALA A 16 -14.59 0.88 -8.04
CA ALA A 16 -15.52 -0.09 -7.47
C ALA A 16 -16.82 0.55 -6.97
N GLY A 17 -16.84 1.88 -6.85
CA GLY A 17 -18.02 2.66 -6.40
C GLY A 17 -18.09 2.85 -4.89
N LEU A 18 -16.97 2.64 -4.19
CA LEU A 18 -16.81 3.03 -2.79
C LEU A 18 -16.68 4.55 -2.64
N LYS A 19 -16.06 5.22 -3.62
CA LYS A 19 -16.05 6.68 -3.75
C LYS A 19 -17.08 7.14 -4.78
N GLY A 20 -17.65 8.32 -4.55
CA GLY A 20 -18.53 8.98 -5.51
C GLY A 20 -17.79 9.43 -6.79
N GLY A 21 -18.57 9.72 -7.84
CA GLY A 21 -18.03 10.38 -9.04
C GLY A 21 -17.19 9.51 -9.97
N GLY A 22 -17.18 8.19 -9.79
CA GLY A 22 -16.41 7.26 -10.64
C GLY A 22 -14.90 7.30 -10.41
N ALA A 23 -14.46 7.87 -9.27
CA ALA A 23 -13.06 7.84 -8.87
C ALA A 23 -12.60 6.39 -8.59
N ARG A 24 -11.35 6.09 -8.92
CA ARG A 24 -10.74 4.81 -8.53
C ARG A 24 -10.61 4.74 -7.01
N ASP A 25 -10.96 3.62 -6.43
CA ASP A 25 -11.11 3.46 -4.98
C ASP A 25 -10.71 2.08 -4.44
N VAL A 26 -10.34 1.15 -5.33
CA VAL A 26 -9.74 -0.14 -4.97
C VAL A 26 -8.47 -0.33 -5.79
N ALA A 27 -7.37 -0.62 -5.10
CA ALA A 27 -6.07 -0.96 -5.68
C ALA A 27 -5.66 -2.38 -5.31
N VAL A 28 -4.91 -3.02 -6.19
CA VAL A 28 -4.20 -4.27 -5.90
C VAL A 28 -2.74 -4.16 -6.33
N VAL A 29 -1.84 -4.72 -5.53
CA VAL A 29 -0.43 -4.95 -5.87
C VAL A 29 -0.17 -6.44 -5.70
N VAL A 30 0.23 -7.12 -6.77
CA VAL A 30 0.46 -8.57 -6.78
C VAL A 30 1.94 -8.83 -7.00
N ASN A 31 2.52 -9.65 -6.14
CA ASN A 31 3.87 -10.19 -6.25
C ASN A 31 3.82 -11.53 -6.99
N ASP A 32 4.36 -11.56 -8.20
CA ASP A 32 4.45 -12.74 -9.04
C ASP A 32 5.71 -13.58 -8.75
N GLY A 33 6.57 -13.14 -7.84
CA GLY A 33 7.72 -13.88 -7.35
C GLY A 33 9.00 -13.72 -8.17
N PRO A 34 10.01 -14.59 -7.96
CA PRO A 34 9.93 -15.90 -7.27
C PRO A 34 9.81 -15.89 -5.73
N SER A 35 10.29 -14.85 -5.05
CA SER A 35 10.17 -14.68 -3.60
C SER A 35 8.87 -13.97 -3.23
N ARG A 36 8.40 -14.19 -2.00
CA ARG A 36 7.25 -13.48 -1.41
C ARG A 36 7.62 -12.79 -0.10
N ALA A 37 8.91 -12.64 0.17
CA ALA A 37 9.40 -12.03 1.41
C ALA A 37 8.80 -10.64 1.61
N ALA A 38 8.34 -10.35 2.83
CA ALA A 38 7.72 -9.08 3.14
C ALA A 38 8.05 -8.63 4.57
N GLY A 39 7.94 -7.33 4.80
CA GLY A 39 7.99 -6.71 6.11
C GLY A 39 7.03 -5.54 6.18
N ALA A 40 6.60 -5.16 7.38
CA ALA A 40 5.71 -4.02 7.55
C ALA A 40 5.93 -3.29 8.88
N VAL A 41 5.62 -2.00 8.88
CA VAL A 41 5.47 -1.18 10.08
C VAL A 41 4.02 -0.72 10.14
N PHE A 42 3.38 -0.95 11.28
CA PHE A 42 1.98 -0.59 11.50
C PHE A 42 1.89 0.52 12.54
N THR A 43 0.74 1.18 12.57
CA THR A 43 0.38 2.16 13.60
C THR A 43 0.65 1.70 15.03
N ALA A 44 1.07 2.63 15.86
CA ALA A 44 1.17 2.45 17.31
C ALA A 44 -0.15 2.74 18.06
N ALA A 45 -1.23 3.13 17.35
CA ALA A 45 -2.52 3.42 17.95
C ALA A 45 -3.07 2.24 18.78
N GLU A 46 -3.82 2.55 19.84
CA GLU A 46 -4.50 1.55 20.67
C GLU A 46 -5.76 1.01 19.97
N ASP A 47 -6.47 1.88 19.25
CA ASP A 47 -7.70 1.61 18.51
C ASP A 47 -7.42 1.24 17.04
N ARG A 48 -6.56 0.24 16.83
CA ARG A 48 -6.19 -0.23 15.48
C ARG A 48 -7.41 -0.75 14.73
N ALA A 49 -7.53 -0.35 13.47
CA ALA A 49 -8.59 -0.82 12.59
C ALA A 49 -8.41 -2.29 12.21
N ALA A 50 -9.51 -2.96 11.82
CA ALA A 50 -9.49 -4.38 11.47
C ALA A 50 -8.51 -4.76 10.33
N PRO A 51 -8.32 -3.94 9.27
CA PRO A 51 -7.31 -4.22 8.24
C PRO A 51 -5.89 -4.29 8.80
N VAL A 52 -5.55 -3.44 9.76
CA VAL A 52 -4.25 -3.48 10.46
C VAL A 52 -4.11 -4.77 11.26
N LEU A 53 -5.14 -5.15 12.03
CA LEU A 53 -5.10 -6.36 12.85
C LEU A 53 -4.99 -7.63 11.99
N TRP A 54 -5.72 -7.70 10.87
CA TRP A 54 -5.61 -8.78 9.89
C TRP A 54 -4.20 -8.84 9.29
N SER A 55 -3.72 -7.71 8.78
CA SER A 55 -2.43 -7.64 8.09
C SER A 55 -1.26 -7.93 9.02
N GLN A 56 -1.37 -7.64 10.32
CA GLN A 56 -0.41 -8.10 11.32
C GLN A 56 -0.31 -9.63 11.40
N GLN A 57 -1.43 -10.35 11.27
CA GLN A 57 -1.44 -11.81 11.24
C GLN A 57 -0.81 -12.36 9.95
N VAL A 58 -1.10 -11.73 8.81
CA VAL A 58 -0.49 -12.08 7.52
C VAL A 58 1.03 -11.92 7.57
N LEU A 59 1.52 -10.79 8.11
CA LEU A 59 2.95 -10.52 8.21
C LEU A 59 3.68 -11.44 9.20
N PHE A 60 2.98 -12.04 10.17
CA PHE A 60 3.57 -13.12 10.99
C PHE A 60 3.94 -14.35 10.15
N GLY A 61 3.29 -14.56 9.01
CA GLY A 61 3.65 -15.58 8.03
C GLY A 61 4.84 -15.22 7.14
N GLU A 62 5.41 -14.01 7.28
CA GLU A 62 6.61 -13.52 6.59
C GLU A 62 6.52 -13.44 5.05
N ARG A 63 5.34 -13.74 4.50
CA ARG A 63 5.11 -13.90 3.07
C ARG A 63 3.86 -13.16 2.64
N VAL A 64 3.98 -12.37 1.57
CA VAL A 64 2.84 -11.63 1.01
C VAL A 64 2.79 -11.81 -0.51
N ARG A 65 1.70 -12.41 -0.98
CA ARG A 65 1.38 -12.57 -2.40
C ARG A 65 0.73 -11.32 -2.98
N ALA A 66 -0.16 -10.68 -2.24
CA ALA A 66 -0.87 -9.50 -2.70
C ALA A 66 -1.19 -8.52 -1.56
N ALA A 67 -1.25 -7.24 -1.91
CA ALA A 67 -1.85 -6.21 -1.09
C ALA A 67 -3.11 -5.69 -1.79
N VAL A 68 -4.22 -5.66 -1.06
CA VAL A 68 -5.49 -5.04 -1.48
C VAL A 68 -5.67 -3.78 -0.65
N ILE A 69 -5.93 -2.67 -1.33
CA ILE A 69 -6.11 -1.37 -0.68
C ILE A 69 -7.42 -0.75 -1.13
N ASP A 70 -8.30 -0.41 -0.19
CA ASP A 70 -9.49 0.39 -0.46
C ASP A 70 -9.34 1.81 0.09
N SER A 71 -9.88 2.81 -0.62
CA SER A 71 -9.85 4.23 -0.22
C SER A 71 -11.25 4.82 0.06
N GLY A 72 -12.25 3.96 0.23
CA GLY A 72 -13.65 4.34 0.37
C GLY A 72 -14.12 4.62 1.79
N GLY A 73 -13.51 3.95 2.78
CA GLY A 73 -13.87 4.05 4.18
C GLY A 73 -12.70 3.67 5.08
N ALA A 74 -12.58 4.33 6.22
CA ALA A 74 -11.56 3.97 7.21
C ALA A 74 -11.94 2.73 8.04
N ASP A 75 -13.23 2.38 8.06
CA ASP A 75 -13.78 1.34 8.92
C ASP A 75 -14.35 0.18 8.10
N THR A 76 -13.70 -0.99 8.23
CA THR A 76 -14.15 -2.27 7.68
C THR A 76 -14.21 -3.28 8.81
N GLY A 77 -15.28 -4.08 8.88
CA GLY A 77 -15.39 -5.12 9.92
C GLY A 77 -14.38 -6.24 9.70
N PHE A 78 -13.87 -6.87 10.77
CA PHE A 78 -12.86 -7.93 10.63
C PHE A 78 -13.31 -9.10 9.74
N GLN A 79 -14.60 -9.48 9.81
CA GLN A 79 -15.14 -10.51 8.93
C GLN A 79 -15.16 -10.08 7.45
N ASP A 80 -15.42 -8.80 7.17
CA ASP A 80 -15.43 -8.26 5.80
C ASP A 80 -14.00 -8.22 5.24
N VAL A 81 -13.01 -7.83 6.06
CA VAL A 81 -11.58 -7.91 5.73
C VAL A 81 -11.16 -9.34 5.41
N HIS A 82 -11.53 -10.29 6.27
CA HIS A 82 -11.25 -11.71 6.07
C HIS A 82 -11.88 -12.24 4.78
N THR A 83 -13.14 -11.91 4.53
CA THR A 83 -13.86 -12.31 3.31
C THR A 83 -13.19 -11.74 2.05
N ALA A 84 -12.72 -10.48 2.09
CA ALA A 84 -11.98 -9.88 0.99
C ALA A 84 -10.63 -10.57 0.75
N ALA A 85 -9.95 -11.00 1.81
CA ALA A 85 -8.70 -11.77 1.70
C ALA A 85 -8.93 -13.16 1.08
N GLU A 86 -9.95 -13.90 1.53
CA GLU A 86 -10.35 -15.19 0.96
C GLU A 86 -10.71 -15.05 -0.53
N HIS A 87 -11.55 -14.08 -0.87
CA HIS A 87 -11.93 -13.83 -2.26
C HIS A 87 -10.74 -13.47 -3.14
N THR A 88 -9.80 -12.67 -2.62
CA THR A 88 -8.56 -12.34 -3.33
C THR A 88 -7.70 -13.58 -3.56
N ALA A 89 -7.60 -14.44 -2.56
CA ALA A 89 -6.82 -15.67 -2.60
C ALA A 89 -7.40 -16.68 -3.60
N ASP A 90 -8.72 -16.86 -3.60
CA ASP A 90 -9.42 -17.71 -4.56
C ASP A 90 -9.17 -17.27 -6.02
N LEU A 91 -9.20 -15.96 -6.28
CA LEU A 91 -8.92 -15.40 -7.61
C LEU A 91 -7.45 -15.56 -8.04
N LEU A 92 -6.53 -15.71 -7.08
CA LEU A 92 -5.10 -15.88 -7.31
C LEU A 92 -4.63 -17.35 -7.25
N ASP A 93 -5.54 -18.27 -6.92
CA ASP A 93 -5.24 -19.68 -6.59
C ASP A 93 -4.14 -19.77 -5.51
N ASP A 94 -4.34 -19.07 -4.40
CA ASP A 94 -3.34 -18.91 -3.32
C ASP A 94 -3.97 -18.91 -1.92
N SER A 95 -3.20 -18.55 -0.90
CA SER A 95 -3.64 -18.48 0.49
C SER A 95 -4.08 -17.07 0.91
N ALA A 96 -5.24 -16.98 1.57
CA ALA A 96 -5.69 -15.74 2.22
C ALA A 96 -4.69 -15.24 3.27
N ALA A 97 -3.93 -16.16 3.89
CA ALA A 97 -2.90 -15.84 4.86
C ALA A 97 -1.66 -15.15 4.24
N GLU A 98 -1.60 -14.99 2.91
CA GLU A 98 -0.58 -14.19 2.21
C GLU A 98 -1.17 -12.93 1.54
N VAL A 99 -2.39 -12.52 1.91
CA VAL A 99 -3.07 -11.33 1.36
C VAL A 99 -3.20 -10.25 2.43
N VAL A 100 -2.45 -9.16 2.27
CA VAL A 100 -2.53 -7.96 3.11
C VAL A 100 -3.72 -7.10 2.69
N LEU A 101 -4.47 -6.61 3.66
CA LEU A 101 -5.58 -5.67 3.47
C LEU A 101 -5.24 -4.36 4.16
N CYS A 102 -5.36 -3.26 3.42
CA CYS A 102 -5.24 -1.92 3.96
C CYS A 102 -6.48 -1.11 3.60
N SER A 103 -6.94 -0.25 4.50
CA SER A 103 -8.03 0.68 4.22
C SER A 103 -7.58 2.11 4.46
N ALA A 104 -8.09 3.01 3.64
CA ALA A 104 -7.97 4.45 3.79
C ALA A 104 -9.33 5.08 3.53
N GLY A 105 -9.62 6.21 4.16
CA GLY A 105 -10.91 6.85 3.95
C GLY A 105 -11.21 7.87 5.03
N PRO A 106 -12.33 8.59 4.91
CA PRO A 106 -12.79 9.46 5.98
C PRO A 106 -13.07 8.63 7.24
N ALA A 107 -12.70 9.16 8.40
CA ALA A 107 -12.99 8.54 9.69
C ALA A 107 -14.51 8.36 9.88
N GLY A 108 -14.94 7.20 10.37
CA GLY A 108 -16.36 6.84 10.49
C GLY A 108 -17.02 6.40 9.17
N GLY A 109 -16.30 6.47 8.04
CA GLY A 109 -16.75 5.95 6.75
C GLY A 109 -16.65 4.43 6.71
N ARG A 110 -17.76 3.75 6.41
CA ARG A 110 -17.81 2.29 6.27
C ARG A 110 -17.61 1.87 4.82
N THR A 111 -16.77 0.89 4.60
CA THR A 111 -16.58 0.26 3.29
C THR A 111 -17.73 -0.72 3.01
N ASP A 112 -18.36 -0.62 1.82
CA ASP A 112 -19.35 -1.60 1.35
C ASP A 112 -18.61 -2.89 0.93
N PRO A 113 -18.79 -4.02 1.65
CA PRO A 113 -18.10 -5.26 1.34
C PRO A 113 -18.42 -5.77 -0.07
N GLY A 114 -19.65 -5.60 -0.54
CA GLY A 114 -20.05 -6.07 -1.86
C GLY A 114 -19.35 -5.29 -2.98
N ALA A 115 -19.20 -3.97 -2.81
CA ALA A 115 -18.44 -3.13 -3.72
C ALA A 115 -16.94 -3.47 -3.68
N LEU A 116 -16.37 -3.68 -2.49
CA LEU A 116 -14.98 -4.09 -2.33
C LEU A 116 -14.67 -5.39 -3.10
N LEU A 117 -15.48 -6.44 -2.92
CA LEU A 117 -15.27 -7.73 -3.60
C LEU A 117 -15.33 -7.60 -5.14
N ARG A 118 -16.29 -6.81 -5.67
CA ARG A 118 -16.35 -6.53 -7.12
C ARG A 118 -15.13 -5.74 -7.59
N GLY A 119 -14.68 -4.78 -6.79
CA GLY A 119 -13.47 -4.00 -7.03
C GLY A 119 -12.23 -4.88 -7.11
N VAL A 120 -12.05 -5.80 -6.16
CA VAL A 120 -10.94 -6.77 -6.13
C VAL A 120 -10.95 -7.63 -7.40
N THR A 121 -12.10 -8.19 -7.78
CA THR A 121 -12.23 -8.98 -9.03
C THR A 121 -11.80 -8.18 -10.25
N ALA A 122 -12.30 -6.96 -10.39
CA ALA A 122 -11.98 -6.10 -11.53
C ALA A 122 -10.50 -5.68 -11.54
N ALA A 123 -9.95 -5.34 -10.39
CA ALA A 123 -8.56 -4.93 -10.25
C ALA A 123 -7.60 -6.08 -10.57
N LEU A 124 -7.84 -7.29 -10.05
CA LEU A 124 -7.00 -8.46 -10.35
C LEU A 124 -7.02 -8.84 -11.84
N ALA A 125 -8.18 -8.73 -12.50
CA ALA A 125 -8.31 -8.96 -13.94
C ALA A 125 -7.54 -7.93 -14.79
N GLN A 126 -7.37 -6.70 -14.29
CA GLN A 126 -6.67 -5.62 -14.99
C GLN A 126 -5.21 -5.46 -14.58
N ALA A 127 -4.78 -6.10 -13.49
CA ALA A 127 -3.46 -5.89 -12.91
C ALA A 127 -2.33 -6.29 -13.86
N SER A 128 -1.46 -5.32 -14.13
CA SER A 128 -0.37 -5.41 -15.11
C SER A 128 0.87 -4.65 -14.64
N ARG A 129 2.01 -4.79 -15.33
CA ARG A 129 3.20 -3.97 -15.05
C ARG A 129 2.96 -2.47 -15.27
N GLY A 130 1.99 -2.11 -16.11
CA GLY A 130 1.64 -0.72 -16.40
C GLY A 130 0.75 -0.06 -15.34
N GLY A 131 0.01 -0.83 -14.55
CA GLY A 131 -1.06 -0.32 -13.68
C GLY A 131 -0.60 0.30 -12.36
N GLY A 132 0.69 0.50 -12.14
CA GLY A 132 1.21 1.12 -10.91
C GLY A 132 0.73 2.55 -10.69
N LEU A 133 0.49 3.32 -11.76
CA LEU A 133 -0.07 4.68 -11.63
C LEU A 133 -1.56 4.64 -11.27
N ASP A 134 -2.33 3.76 -11.90
CA ASP A 134 -3.75 3.59 -11.57
C ASP A 134 -3.94 3.12 -10.12
N ALA A 135 -3.06 2.23 -9.63
CA ALA A 135 -3.05 1.80 -8.23
C ALA A 135 -2.76 2.97 -7.28
N ALA A 136 -1.75 3.80 -7.58
CA ALA A 136 -1.43 4.99 -6.78
C ALA A 136 -2.56 6.04 -6.81
N ASP A 137 -3.30 6.14 -7.92
CA ASP A 137 -4.49 7.00 -8.02
C ASP A 137 -5.66 6.46 -7.18
N ALA A 138 -5.86 5.14 -7.19
CA ALA A 138 -6.93 4.47 -6.45
C ALA A 138 -6.84 4.63 -4.94
N ILE A 139 -5.65 4.72 -4.35
CA ILE A 139 -5.48 4.83 -2.89
C ILE A 139 -5.70 6.26 -2.35
N ARG A 140 -5.88 7.26 -3.22
CA ARG A 140 -6.10 8.65 -2.84
C ARG A 140 -7.43 8.86 -2.13
N THR A 141 -7.49 9.82 -1.21
CA THR A 141 -8.74 10.32 -0.62
C THR A 141 -8.89 11.81 -0.91
N THR A 142 -8.48 12.67 0.00
CA THR A 142 -8.39 14.12 -0.17
C THR A 142 -7.14 14.59 -0.90
N ASP A 143 -6.18 13.68 -1.16
CA ASP A 143 -4.96 13.93 -1.91
C ASP A 143 -5.27 14.58 -3.28
N THR A 144 -4.57 15.68 -3.62
CA THR A 144 -4.77 16.35 -4.92
C THR A 144 -4.02 15.63 -6.04
N VAL A 145 -2.97 14.89 -5.71
CA VAL A 145 -2.13 14.14 -6.66
C VAL A 145 -1.74 12.75 -6.12
N ALA A 146 -1.51 11.81 -7.05
CA ALA A 146 -0.93 10.50 -6.72
C ALA A 146 0.55 10.64 -6.35
N LYS A 147 0.99 9.95 -5.29
CA LYS A 147 2.35 10.04 -4.76
C LYS A 147 3.10 8.76 -5.04
N ILE A 148 4.17 8.86 -5.81
CA ILE A 148 4.95 7.73 -6.30
C ILE A 148 6.43 8.06 -6.29
N ALA A 149 7.26 7.07 -6.00
CA ALA A 149 8.71 7.20 -6.05
C ALA A 149 9.34 5.89 -6.51
N PHE A 150 10.51 5.94 -7.12
CA PHE A 150 11.32 4.75 -7.37
C PHE A 150 12.80 5.11 -7.48
N ARG A 151 13.67 4.16 -7.15
CA ARG A 151 15.13 4.25 -7.31
C ARG A 151 15.68 2.94 -7.86
N ARG A 152 16.80 3.04 -8.57
CA ARG A 152 17.57 1.90 -9.06
C ARG A 152 19.00 2.05 -8.56
N GLY A 153 19.57 0.95 -8.10
CA GLY A 153 20.94 0.90 -7.61
C GLY A 153 21.36 -0.55 -7.40
N GLY A 154 22.65 -0.82 -7.54
CA GLY A 154 23.22 -2.13 -7.21
C GLY A 154 22.61 -3.34 -7.94
N GLY A 155 21.94 -3.16 -9.08
CA GLY A 155 21.33 -4.26 -9.86
C GLY A 155 19.85 -4.54 -9.59
N TYR A 156 19.22 -3.82 -8.66
CA TYR A 156 17.80 -3.96 -8.30
C TYR A 156 17.08 -2.59 -8.32
N THR A 157 15.77 -2.62 -8.11
CA THR A 157 14.87 -1.46 -8.10
C THR A 157 14.02 -1.48 -6.84
N VAL A 158 13.85 -0.32 -6.21
CA VAL A 158 12.81 -0.07 -5.20
C VAL A 158 11.78 0.86 -5.81
N GLY A 159 10.50 0.51 -5.73
CA GLY A 159 9.38 1.32 -6.21
C GLY A 159 8.29 1.44 -5.15
N ALA A 160 7.61 2.58 -5.09
CA ALA A 160 6.66 2.85 -4.03
C ALA A 160 5.50 3.75 -4.46
N MET A 161 4.40 3.64 -3.72
CA MET A 161 3.27 4.56 -3.73
C MET A 161 2.85 4.89 -2.31
N ALA A 162 2.32 6.09 -2.10
CA ALA A 162 1.82 6.49 -0.80
C ALA A 162 0.58 7.38 -0.89
N LYS A 163 -0.04 7.54 0.27
CA LYS A 163 -1.27 8.26 0.54
C LYS A 163 -1.10 9.10 1.81
N GLY A 164 -1.56 10.36 1.77
CA GLY A 164 -1.59 11.34 2.88
C GLY A 164 -1.08 12.75 2.48
N PRO A 165 -1.04 13.75 3.39
CA PRO A 165 -1.81 13.86 4.62
C PRO A 165 -3.09 14.69 4.41
N ASP A 166 -4.17 14.31 5.06
CA ASP A 166 -5.18 15.30 5.45
C ASP A 166 -4.60 16.05 6.65
N ALA A 167 -4.68 17.38 6.64
CA ALA A 167 -4.19 18.24 7.73
C ALA A 167 -4.89 17.97 9.09
N SER A 168 -5.93 17.14 9.11
CA SER A 168 -6.68 16.76 10.31
C SER A 168 -6.36 15.36 10.84
N LEU A 169 -5.81 14.45 10.03
CA LEU A 169 -5.54 13.06 10.42
C LEU A 169 -4.30 12.54 9.68
N SER A 170 -3.22 12.35 10.45
CA SER A 170 -1.91 11.81 10.06
C SER A 170 -1.96 10.36 9.55
N THR A 171 -2.76 10.07 8.52
CA THR A 171 -2.80 8.74 7.91
C THR A 171 -1.69 8.59 6.87
N ALA A 172 -0.72 7.72 7.16
CA ALA A 172 0.32 7.30 6.23
C ALA A 172 0.07 5.84 5.82
N LEU A 173 -0.42 5.68 4.59
CA LEU A 173 -0.47 4.38 3.91
C LEU A 173 0.57 4.38 2.81
N CYS A 174 1.51 3.45 2.88
CA CYS A 174 2.62 3.35 1.94
C CYS A 174 2.87 1.89 1.55
N VAL A 175 3.00 1.63 0.25
CA VAL A 175 3.39 0.32 -0.27
C VAL A 175 4.67 0.48 -1.06
N LEU A 176 5.69 -0.25 -0.64
CA LEU A 176 6.98 -0.38 -1.30
C LEU A 176 7.12 -1.78 -1.89
N THR A 177 7.85 -1.84 -2.98
CA THR A 177 8.17 -3.06 -3.70
C THR A 177 9.66 -3.04 -4.04
N THR A 178 10.29 -4.21 -4.04
CA THR A 178 11.66 -4.37 -4.52
C THR A 178 11.81 -5.70 -5.26
N ASP A 179 12.63 -5.71 -6.29
CA ASP A 179 13.00 -6.96 -6.97
C ASP A 179 14.31 -7.55 -6.44
N ALA A 180 14.91 -6.96 -5.40
CA ALA A 180 16.03 -7.54 -4.66
C ALA A 180 15.66 -8.90 -4.05
N ASP A 181 16.62 -9.82 -4.03
CA ASP A 181 16.51 -11.13 -3.39
C ASP A 181 16.97 -11.03 -1.94
N VAL A 182 15.99 -10.82 -1.05
CA VAL A 182 16.17 -10.62 0.39
C VAL A 182 15.16 -11.45 1.18
N THR A 183 15.52 -11.76 2.42
CA THR A 183 14.67 -12.49 3.36
C THR A 183 13.61 -11.59 4.00
N ALA A 184 12.58 -12.18 4.61
CA ALA A 184 11.55 -11.43 5.32
C ALA A 184 12.11 -10.68 6.54
N ASP A 185 13.04 -11.28 7.28
CA ASP A 185 13.75 -10.60 8.39
C ASP A 185 14.48 -9.33 7.89
N GLN A 186 15.16 -9.42 6.75
CA GLN A 186 15.80 -8.26 6.12
C GLN A 186 14.77 -7.21 5.72
N CYS A 187 13.67 -7.61 5.07
CA CYS A 187 12.58 -6.70 4.76
C CYS A 187 12.08 -5.97 6.01
N GLN A 188 11.83 -6.70 7.10
CA GLN A 188 11.30 -6.15 8.35
C GLN A 188 12.28 -5.16 9.00
N ARG A 189 13.54 -5.55 9.21
CA ARG A 189 14.54 -4.71 9.89
C ARG A 189 14.87 -3.45 9.09
N LEU A 190 15.13 -3.60 7.79
CA LEU A 190 15.55 -2.48 6.94
C LEU A 190 14.39 -1.50 6.72
N LEU A 191 13.16 -2.01 6.56
CA LEU A 191 11.98 -1.15 6.48
C LEU A 191 11.76 -0.37 7.78
N ALA A 192 11.87 -1.03 8.94
CA ALA A 192 11.69 -0.36 10.24
C ALA A 192 12.67 0.81 10.42
N GLY A 193 13.95 0.62 10.07
CA GLY A 193 14.93 1.71 10.10
C GLY A 193 14.59 2.86 9.15
N ALA A 194 14.15 2.56 7.93
CA ALA A 194 13.80 3.56 6.93
C ALA A 194 12.52 4.35 7.30
N VAL A 195 11.53 3.69 7.90
CA VAL A 195 10.30 4.32 8.41
C VAL A 195 10.62 5.25 9.57
N ALA A 196 11.43 4.80 10.52
CA ALA A 196 11.87 5.61 11.65
C ALA A 196 12.59 6.91 11.22
N ALA A 197 13.32 6.86 10.11
CA ALA A 197 14.02 8.02 9.57
C ALA A 197 13.12 9.00 8.79
N SER A 198 11.96 8.56 8.30
CA SER A 198 11.24 9.28 7.22
C SER A 198 9.78 9.61 7.51
N LEU A 199 9.07 8.74 8.24
CA LEU A 199 7.60 8.79 8.40
C LEU A 199 7.13 8.66 9.85
N ASP A 200 7.99 8.23 10.78
CA ASP A 200 7.60 8.07 12.18
C ASP A 200 7.29 9.42 12.89
N PRO A 201 6.35 9.41 13.86
CA PRO A 201 5.57 8.25 14.32
C PRO A 201 4.30 8.00 13.48
N LEU A 202 3.98 6.72 13.26
CA LEU A 202 2.70 6.26 12.72
C LEU A 202 1.64 6.20 13.83
N THR A 203 0.63 7.06 13.74
CA THR A 203 -0.32 7.29 14.86
C THR A 203 -1.79 7.20 14.47
N ALA A 204 -2.14 7.18 13.19
CA ALA A 204 -3.53 7.01 12.80
C ALA A 204 -3.92 5.53 12.79
N THR A 205 -5.22 5.25 12.98
CA THR A 205 -5.76 3.90 13.23
C THR A 205 -5.48 2.87 12.13
N ASN A 206 -5.21 3.33 10.91
CA ASN A 206 -4.96 2.52 9.72
C ASN A 206 -3.51 2.60 9.20
N ASP A 207 -2.59 3.33 9.86
CA ASP A 207 -1.25 3.51 9.31
C ASP A 207 -0.54 2.19 9.07
N THR A 208 -0.04 2.04 7.84
CA THR A 208 0.62 0.84 7.36
C THR A 208 1.66 1.22 6.33
N VAL A 209 2.91 0.84 6.58
CA VAL A 209 3.99 0.86 5.60
C VAL A 209 4.38 -0.58 5.30
N LEU A 210 4.14 -1.04 4.07
CA LEU A 210 4.40 -2.41 3.61
C LEU A 210 5.60 -2.43 2.65
N LEU A 211 6.51 -3.38 2.81
CA LEU A 211 7.54 -3.71 1.81
C LEU A 211 7.33 -5.14 1.31
N MET A 212 7.22 -5.31 0.00
CA MET A 212 7.15 -6.61 -0.68
C MET A 212 8.40 -6.83 -1.54
N ALA A 213 9.08 -7.96 -1.40
CA ALA A 213 10.26 -8.33 -2.18
C ALA A 213 9.96 -9.52 -3.09
N SER A 214 10.13 -9.35 -4.41
CA SER A 214 9.89 -10.41 -5.39
C SER A 214 11.11 -11.28 -5.65
N GLY A 215 12.33 -10.80 -5.37
CA GLY A 215 13.57 -11.51 -5.73
C GLY A 215 13.82 -11.62 -7.24
N ALA A 216 12.99 -11.01 -8.09
CA ALA A 216 13.02 -11.19 -9.53
C ALA A 216 14.26 -10.57 -10.23
N SER A 217 15.05 -9.76 -9.54
CA SER A 217 16.36 -9.30 -10.01
C SER A 217 17.44 -10.38 -9.89
N GLY A 218 17.25 -11.36 -9.00
CA GLY A 218 18.27 -12.34 -8.60
C GLY A 218 19.47 -11.72 -7.88
N THR A 219 19.36 -10.46 -7.45
CA THR A 219 20.46 -9.72 -6.80
C THR A 219 20.22 -9.68 -5.31
N SER A 220 21.16 -10.23 -4.53
CA SER A 220 21.20 -10.10 -3.07
C SER A 220 22.10 -8.91 -2.69
N PRO A 221 21.53 -7.74 -2.35
CA PRO A 221 22.31 -6.55 -2.07
C PRO A 221 22.98 -6.60 -0.69
N HIS A 222 23.97 -5.73 -0.48
CA HIS A 222 24.40 -5.40 0.88
C HIS A 222 23.25 -4.68 1.61
N GLU A 223 23.04 -4.99 2.88
CA GLU A 223 21.90 -4.45 3.65
C GLU A 223 21.93 -2.93 3.73
N ASP A 224 23.10 -2.33 3.91
CA ASP A 224 23.26 -0.87 3.97
C ASP A 224 22.83 -0.17 2.67
N ASP A 225 23.11 -0.76 1.51
CA ASP A 225 22.74 -0.19 0.22
C ASP A 225 21.21 -0.22 0.04
N LEU A 226 20.57 -1.32 0.45
CA LEU A 226 19.12 -1.45 0.38
C LEU A 226 18.44 -0.52 1.40
N ALA A 227 18.97 -0.42 2.62
CA ALA A 227 18.47 0.51 3.64
C ALA A 227 18.54 1.97 3.16
N ALA A 228 19.65 2.37 2.52
CA ALA A 228 19.81 3.69 1.96
C ALA A 228 18.76 3.97 0.88
N LEU A 229 18.57 3.04 -0.07
CA LEU A 229 17.57 3.18 -1.14
C LEU A 229 16.14 3.22 -0.62
N LEU A 230 15.79 2.39 0.38
CA LEU A 230 14.48 2.44 1.04
C LEU A 230 14.26 3.81 1.70
N THR A 231 15.27 4.32 2.40
CA THR A 231 15.22 5.63 3.07
C THR A 231 15.06 6.76 2.08
N GLU A 232 15.80 6.75 0.96
CA GLU A 232 15.67 7.76 -0.10
C GLU A 232 14.27 7.79 -0.72
N VAL A 233 13.71 6.61 -1.00
CA VAL A 233 12.36 6.47 -1.57
C VAL A 233 11.30 6.98 -0.58
N LEU A 234 11.41 6.62 0.71
CA LEU A 234 10.49 7.10 1.74
C LEU A 234 10.65 8.60 1.99
N ALA A 235 11.86 9.15 1.98
CA ALA A 235 12.11 10.58 2.14
C ALA A 235 11.54 11.40 0.98
N GLU A 236 11.59 10.88 -0.26
CA GLU A 236 10.92 11.50 -1.41
C GLU A 236 9.40 11.48 -1.22
N LEU A 237 8.82 10.34 -0.85
CA LEU A 237 7.38 10.27 -0.58
C LEU A 237 6.97 11.21 0.55
N ALA A 238 7.72 11.28 1.65
CA ALA A 238 7.50 12.23 2.74
C ALA A 238 7.51 13.69 2.25
N THR A 239 8.34 14.01 1.26
CA THR A 239 8.37 15.34 0.65
C THR A 239 7.14 15.59 -0.21
N GLN A 240 6.70 14.60 -1.00
CA GLN A 240 5.45 14.70 -1.78
C GLN A 240 4.22 14.82 -0.88
N LEU A 241 4.18 14.07 0.23
CA LEU A 241 3.15 14.16 1.27
C LEU A 241 3.09 15.60 1.82
N ARG A 242 4.23 16.16 2.25
CA ARG A 242 4.29 17.53 2.80
C ARG A 242 3.92 18.62 1.79
N ALA A 243 4.13 18.38 0.50
CA ALA A 243 3.83 19.35 -0.55
C ALA A 243 2.35 19.34 -0.98
N ASP A 244 1.63 18.25 -0.75
CA ASP A 244 0.21 18.10 -1.12
C ASP A 244 -0.70 18.60 -0.01
N THR A 245 -0.91 19.91 0.04
CA THR A 245 -1.86 20.52 0.98
C THR A 245 -3.27 20.46 0.39
N PRO A 246 -4.23 19.75 1.00
CA PRO A 246 -5.60 19.78 0.53
C PRO A 246 -6.15 21.20 0.62
N ALA A 247 -6.94 21.61 -0.37
CA ALA A 247 -7.59 22.92 -0.38
C ALA A 247 -8.40 23.11 0.91
N THR A 248 -8.29 24.29 1.53
CA THR A 248 -9.05 24.58 2.75
C THR A 248 -10.54 24.62 2.43
N ASP A 249 -11.41 24.37 3.41
CA ASP A 249 -12.88 24.47 3.21
C ASP A 249 -13.32 25.84 2.66
N HIS A 250 -12.49 26.88 2.85
CA HIS A 250 -12.68 28.20 2.26
C HIS A 250 -12.58 28.22 0.72
N ASP A 251 -11.71 27.38 0.14
CA ASP A 251 -11.52 27.28 -1.32
C ASP A 251 -12.64 26.47 -2.00
N ARG A 252 -13.23 25.48 -1.31
CA ARG A 252 -14.35 24.69 -1.85
C ARG A 252 -15.65 25.49 -1.92
N ALA A 253 -15.86 26.41 -0.97
CA ALA A 253 -17.05 27.27 -0.93
C ALA A 253 -17.04 28.38 -2.00
N GLN A 254 -15.89 28.75 -2.56
CA GLN A 254 -15.80 29.77 -3.62
C GLN A 254 -15.96 29.21 -5.04
N ASN A 255 -15.91 27.89 -5.20
CA ASN A 255 -16.03 27.19 -6.49
C ASN A 255 -17.28 26.30 -6.60
N SER A 256 -18.23 26.43 -5.66
CA SER A 256 -19.56 25.80 -5.70
C SER A 256 -20.62 26.81 -6.12
#